data_AF-E8WPH9-F1
#
_entry.id   AF-E8WPH9-F1
#
_cell.length_a   1.000
_cell.length_b   1.000
_cell.length_c   1.000
_cell.angle_alpha   90.00
_cell.angle_beta   90.00
_cell.angle_gamma   90.00
#
_symmetry.space_group_name_H-M   'P 1'
#
loop_
_entity.id
_entity.type
_entity.pdbx_description
1 polymer ?
#
loop_
_entity_poly.entity_id
_entity_poly.type
_entity_poly.pdbx_seq_one_letter_code
_entity_poly.pdbx_strand_id
1 'polypeptide(L)' 'MTKFIDAHPMKPFTADELNKLQKAQPDEFGVTHHDILFSEKDNKIYCVLDGPNAEAIEKHHTKAGIKCDWIHEVKSTRG' A
#
# COMPACT_ATOMS: atom_id res chain seq x y z
N MET A 1 0.79 12.30 8.01
CA MET A 1 -0.47 11.58 8.29
C MET A 1 -0.13 10.34 9.10
N THR A 2 -1.11 9.58 9.56
CA THR A 2 -0.84 8.31 10.25
C THR A 2 -0.21 7.34 9.25
N LYS A 3 0.87 6.67 9.65
CA LYS A 3 1.59 5.73 8.79
C LYS A 3 1.09 4.31 9.01
N PHE A 4 0.97 3.58 7.91
CA PHE A 4 0.56 2.19 7.90
C PHE A 4 1.55 1.35 7.12
N ILE A 5 1.64 0.08 7.48
CA ILE A 5 2.24 -0.96 6.66
C ILE A 5 1.23 -2.07 6.47
N ASP A 6 1.14 -2.59 5.26
CA ASP A 6 0.35 -3.78 4.94
C ASP A 6 1.15 -4.79 4.12
N ALA A 7 0.54 -5.95 3.91
CA ALA A 7 0.99 -6.88 2.89
C ALA A 7 -0.20 -7.46 2.12
N HIS A 8 0.05 -7.75 0.84
CA HIS A 8 -0.90 -8.44 -0.02
C HIS A 8 -0.18 -9.18 -1.16
N PRO A 9 -0.88 -10.06 -1.90
CA PRO A 9 -0.33 -10.70 -3.09
C PRO A 9 0.07 -9.70 -4.17
N MET A 10 1.16 -9.99 -4.90
CA MET A 10 1.64 -9.12 -5.98
C MET A 10 0.76 -9.16 -7.22
N LYS A 11 0.33 -10.35 -7.64
CA LYS A 11 -0.46 -10.49 -8.87
C LYS A 11 -1.82 -9.80 -8.74
N PRO A 12 -2.28 -9.10 -9.79
CA PRO A 12 -1.72 -9.10 -11.15
C PRO A 12 -0.67 -8.01 -11.45
N PHE A 13 -0.21 -7.24 -10.47
CA PHE A 13 0.63 -6.07 -10.71
C PHE A 13 2.02 -6.44 -11.24
N THR A 14 2.49 -5.63 -12.19
CA THR A 14 3.88 -5.59 -12.68
C THR A 14 4.71 -4.57 -11.90
N ALA A 15 6.04 -4.73 -11.88
CA ALA A 15 6.94 -3.76 -11.26
C ALA A 15 6.74 -2.32 -11.78
N ASP A 16 6.46 -2.15 -13.07
CA ASP A 16 6.21 -0.84 -13.67
C ASP A 16 4.91 -0.21 -13.20
N GLU A 17 3.85 -1.00 -12.99
CA GLU A 17 2.60 -0.52 -12.40
C GLU A 17 2.80 -0.10 -10.94
N LEU A 18 3.54 -0.89 -10.16
CA LEU A 18 3.88 -0.54 -8.77
C LEU A 18 4.67 0.78 -8.71
N ASN A 19 5.65 0.97 -9.59
CA ASN A 19 6.43 2.21 -9.66
C ASN A 19 5.55 3.44 -10.01
N LYS A 20 4.48 3.27 -10.79
CA LYS A 20 3.50 4.33 -11.07
C LYS A 20 2.62 4.60 -9.86
N LEU A 21 2.13 3.55 -9.19
CA LEU A 21 1.29 3.65 -7.99
C LEU A 21 2.01 4.34 -6.84
N GLN A 22 3.32 4.09 -6.67
CA GLN A 22 4.14 4.77 -5.66
C GLN A 22 4.20 6.29 -5.85
N LYS A 23 4.03 6.77 -7.09
CA LYS A 23 4.10 8.20 -7.44
C LYS A 23 2.72 8.84 -7.59
N ALA A 24 1.65 8.08 -7.36
CA ALA A 24 0.30 8.57 -7.51
C ALA A 24 -0.01 9.64 -6.45
N GLN A 25 -0.87 10.58 -6.83
CA GLN A 25 -1.45 11.54 -5.88
C GLN A 25 -2.38 10.82 -4.90
N PRO A 26 -2.72 11.45 -3.76
CA PRO A 26 -3.71 10.89 -2.84
C PRO A 26 -4.99 10.50 -3.58
N ASP A 27 -5.53 9.34 -3.24
CA ASP A 27 -6.81 8.91 -3.78
C ASP A 27 -8.01 9.56 -3.04
N GLU A 28 -9.23 9.13 -3.36
CA GLU A 28 -10.44 9.65 -2.74
C GLU A 28 -10.57 9.34 -1.24
N PHE A 29 -9.79 8.40 -0.71
CA PHE A 29 -9.72 8.06 0.71
C PHE A 29 -8.60 8.81 1.43
N GLY A 30 -7.83 9.63 0.70
CA GLY A 30 -6.69 10.38 1.22
C GLY A 30 -5.45 9.52 1.44
N VAL A 31 -5.33 8.38 0.75
CA VAL A 31 -4.22 7.44 0.91
C VAL A 31 -3.14 7.70 -0.13
N THR A 32 -1.88 7.71 0.32
CA THR A 32 -0.69 7.80 -0.55
C THR A 32 0.30 6.70 -0.24
N HIS A 33 1.03 6.23 -1.25
CA HIS A 33 2.15 5.31 -1.10
C HIS A 33 3.43 6.09 -0.78
N HIS A 34 4.05 5.76 0.34
CA HIS A 34 5.38 6.24 0.68
C HIS A 34 6.47 5.32 0.12
N ASP A 35 6.25 4.00 0.18
CA ASP A 35 7.12 3.01 -0.42
C ASP A 35 6.35 1.74 -0.78
N ILE A 36 6.77 1.05 -1.83
CA ILE A 36 6.22 -0.25 -2.25
C ILE A 36 7.39 -1.21 -2.45
N LEU A 37 7.52 -2.17 -1.55
CA LEU A 37 8.49 -3.25 -1.65
C LEU A 37 7.79 -4.50 -2.20
N PHE A 38 8.41 -5.23 -3.12
CA PHE A 38 7.79 -6.43 -3.67
C PHE A 38 8.79 -7.57 -3.88
N SER A 39 8.28 -8.80 -3.81
CA SER A 39 8.96 -10.04 -4.19
C SER A 39 8.10 -10.75 -5.24
N GLU A 40 8.55 -10.74 -6.49
CA GLU A 40 7.92 -11.51 -7.57
C GLU A 40 7.97 -13.02 -7.29
N LYS A 41 9.10 -13.47 -6.73
CA LYS A 41 9.34 -14.87 -6.36
C LYS A 41 8.29 -15.38 -5.37
N ASP A 42 8.00 -14.57 -4.35
CA ASP A 42 7.07 -14.95 -3.27
C ASP A 42 5.65 -14.46 -3.52
N ASN A 43 5.39 -13.78 -4.64
CA ASN A 43 4.12 -13.14 -4.97
C ASN A 43 3.63 -12.22 -3.83
N LYS A 44 4.50 -11.33 -3.33
CA LYS A 44 4.18 -10.43 -2.22
C LYS A 44 4.53 -8.98 -2.51
N ILE A 45 3.67 -8.10 -2.01
CA ILE A 45 3.89 -6.66 -1.89
C ILE A 45 3.79 -6.29 -0.40
N TYR A 46 4.61 -5.32 0.00
CA TYR A 46 4.52 -4.61 1.25
C TYR A 46 4.41 -3.12 0.95
N CYS A 47 3.27 -2.52 1.28
CA CYS A 47 3.04 -1.10 1.08
C CYS A 47 3.29 -0.36 2.39
N VAL A 48 4.10 0.70 2.34
CA VAL A 48 4.17 1.71 3.40
C VAL A 48 3.32 2.88 2.94
N LEU A 49 2.25 3.19 3.66
CA LEU A 49 1.28 4.20 3.27
C LEU A 49 1.13 5.29 4.33
N ASP A 50 0.70 6.45 3.88
CA ASP A 50 0.15 7.52 4.70
C ASP A 50 -1.36 7.56 4.46
N GLY A 51 -2.17 7.65 5.53
CA GLY A 51 -3.61 7.75 5.42
C GLY A 51 -4.30 8.25 6.70
N PRO A 52 -5.62 8.53 6.66
CA PRO A 52 -6.36 9.02 7.83
C PRO A 52 -6.55 7.99 8.94
N ASN A 53 -6.82 6.73 8.59
CA ASN A 53 -7.05 5.61 9.50
C ASN A 53 -6.95 4.26 8.76
N ALA A 54 -7.00 3.14 9.49
CA ALA A 54 -6.89 1.79 8.91
C ALA A 54 -8.04 1.46 7.92
N GLU A 55 -9.25 1.96 8.16
CA GLU A 55 -10.40 1.75 7.26
C GLU A 55 -10.17 2.38 5.88
N ALA A 56 -9.52 3.55 5.81
CA ALA A 56 -9.14 4.19 4.56
C ALA A 56 -8.13 3.34 3.78
N ILE A 57 -7.15 2.71 4.47
CA ILE A 57 -6.18 1.80 3.84
C ILE A 57 -6.90 0.56 3.30
N GLU A 58 -7.85 -0.01 4.04
CA GLU A 58 -8.62 -1.17 3.57
C GLU A 58 -9.48 -0.83 2.34
N LYS A 59 -10.13 0.34 2.33
CA LYS A 59 -10.93 0.82 1.18
C LYS A 59 -10.06 1.06 -0.06
N HIS A 60 -8.87 1.65 0.11
CA HIS A 60 -7.90 1.84 -0.96
C HIS A 60 -7.61 0.53 -1.71
N HIS A 61 -7.28 -0.53 -0.97
CA HIS A 61 -6.97 -1.85 -1.54
C HIS A 61 -8.22 -2.54 -2.10
N THR A 62 -9.35 -2.48 -1.38
CA THR A 62 -10.61 -3.09 -1.81
C THR A 62 -11.10 -2.53 -3.14
N LYS A 63 -10.90 -1.24 -3.39
CA LYS A 63 -11.22 -0.59 -4.68
C LYS A 63 -10.43 -1.20 -5.84
N ALA A 64 -9.21 -1.64 -5.60
CA ALA A 64 -8.37 -2.35 -6.57
C ALA A 64 -8.68 -3.86 -6.64
N GLY A 65 -9.70 -4.33 -5.91
CA GLY A 65 -10.03 -5.76 -5.81
C GLY A 65 -9.04 -6.56 -4.96
N ILE A 66 -8.23 -5.89 -4.15
CA ILE A 66 -7.21 -6.51 -3.30
C ILE A 66 -7.76 -6.66 -1.89
N LYS A 67 -7.54 -7.83 -1.29
CA LYS A 67 -7.68 -8.04 0.15
C LYS A 67 -6.29 -8.12 0.77
N CYS A 68 -5.98 -7.22 1.70
CA CYS A 68 -4.73 -7.29 2.45
C CYS A 68 -4.71 -8.52 3.37
N ASP A 69 -3.53 -9.09 3.55
CA ASP A 69 -3.32 -10.16 4.53
C ASP A 69 -3.38 -9.60 5.96
N TRP A 70 -2.80 -8.41 6.15
CA TRP A 70 -2.79 -7.65 7.40
C TRP A 70 -2.51 -6.17 7.12
N ILE A 71 -2.91 -5.32 8.07
CA ILE A 71 -2.66 -3.87 8.06
C ILE A 71 -2.28 -3.47 9.49
N HIS A 72 -1.22 -2.68 9.65
CA HIS A 72 -0.75 -2.19 10.94
C HIS A 72 -0.45 -0.70 10.91
N GLU A 73 -0.91 0.03 11.92
CA GLU A 73 -0.42 1.39 12.19
C GLU A 73 1.01 1.31 12.74
N VAL A 74 1.92 2.14 12.21
CA VAL A 74 3.36 2.08 12.53
C VAL A 74 3.98 3.45 12.67
N LYS A 75 5.16 3.49 13.30
CA LYS A 75 6.06 4.63 13.30
C LYS A 75 7.27 4.28 12.43
N SER A 76 7.65 5.20 11.53
CA SER A 76 8.84 5.07 10.69
C SER A 76 9.96 5.95 11.24
N THR A 77 11.19 5.44 11.24
CA THR A 77 12.41 6.23 11.50
C THR A 77 12.91 6.96 10.25
N ARG A 78 12.36 6.65 9.07
CA ARG A 78 12.66 7.32 7.81
C ARG A 78 11.81 8.60 7.72
N GLY A 79 12.50 9.73 7.56
CA GLY A 79 11.90 11.07 7.40
C GLY A 79 11.35 11.30 6.01
#